data_AF-A0AAV6IET3-F1
#
_entry.id   AF-A0AAV6IET3-F1
#
_cell.length_a   1.000
_cell.length_b   1.000
_cell.length_c   1.000
_cell.angle_alpha   90.00
_cell.angle_beta   90.00
_cell.angle_gamma   90.00
#
_symmetry.space_group_name_H-M   'P 1'
#
loop_
_entity.id
_entity.type
_entity.pdbx_description
1 polymer ?
#
loop_
_entity_poly.entity_id
_entity_poly.type
_entity_poly.pdbx_seq_one_letter_code
_entity_poly.pdbx_strand_id
1 'polypeptide(L)'
;MLNISWFQLYAFDVHCNSFFPMFVMLYVMHYFLSPLLVAHGFIPVLLSNLLFMVAVSSYHYLNFLGYDVLPFLERTTFFLYPIGIVIILSPIWSIENHLIALLCSDSERLQSVKILHEHVFQSTLMISLSLTLHMAYIIMTDGIS
;
A
#
# COMPACT_ATOMS: atom_id res chain seq x y z
N MET A 1 -16.98 -26.36 -1.37
CA MET A 1 -15.62 -26.47 -0.79
C MET A 1 -14.52 -26.17 -1.81
N LEU A 2 -14.52 -26.78 -3.01
CA LEU A 2 -13.49 -26.52 -4.04
C LEU A 2 -13.36 -25.04 -4.48
N ASN A 3 -14.45 -24.28 -4.58
CA ASN A 3 -14.39 -22.88 -5.00
C ASN A 3 -13.68 -21.96 -3.98
N ILE A 4 -13.73 -22.30 -2.69
CA ILE A 4 -13.13 -21.49 -1.60
C ILE A 4 -11.62 -21.67 -1.54
N SER A 5 -11.11 -22.88 -1.76
CA SER A 5 -9.66 -23.13 -1.80
C SER A 5 -9.01 -22.48 -3.03
N TRP A 6 -9.68 -22.54 -4.18
CA TRP A 6 -9.22 -21.87 -5.40
C TRP A 6 -9.19 -20.35 -5.25
N PHE A 7 -10.23 -19.76 -4.64
CA PHE A 7 -10.25 -18.32 -4.39
C PHE A 7 -9.14 -17.87 -3.44
N GLN A 8 -8.84 -18.65 -2.39
CA GLN A 8 -7.74 -18.33 -1.47
C GLN A 8 -6.38 -18.28 -2.18
N LEU A 9 -6.11 -19.28 -3.04
CA LEU A 9 -4.89 -19.33 -3.85
C LEU A 9 -4.84 -18.18 -4.86
N TYR A 10 -5.96 -17.87 -5.50
CA TYR A 10 -6.07 -16.76 -6.44
C TYR A 10 -5.84 -15.40 -5.76
N ALA A 11 -6.46 -15.17 -4.61
CA ALA A 11 -6.26 -13.94 -3.85
C ALA A 11 -4.80 -13.77 -3.41
N PHE A 12 -4.17 -14.85 -2.94
CA PHE A 12 -2.76 -14.84 -2.60
C PHE A 12 -1.87 -14.45 -3.80
N ASP A 13 -2.12 -15.02 -4.98
CA ASP A 13 -1.36 -14.70 -6.19
C ASP A 13 -1.49 -13.23 -6.61
N VAL A 14 -2.72 -12.69 -6.59
CA VAL A 14 -2.98 -11.27 -6.91
C VAL A 14 -2.27 -10.33 -5.92
N HIS A 15 -2.31 -10.63 -4.62
CA HIS A 15 -1.60 -9.86 -3.60
C HIS A 15 -0.08 -9.95 -3.75
N CYS A 16 0.46 -11.14 -4.05
CA CYS A 16 1.89 -11.30 -4.32
C CYS A 16 2.35 -10.55 -5.58
N ASN A 17 1.56 -10.60 -6.65
CA ASN A 17 1.89 -9.93 -7.91
C ASN A 17 1.83 -8.39 -7.77
N SER A 18 0.84 -7.87 -7.05
CA SER A 18 0.73 -6.42 -6.76
C SER A 18 1.75 -5.92 -5.74
N PHE A 19 2.23 -6.79 -4.86
CA PHE A 19 3.26 -6.49 -3.87
C PHE A 19 4.64 -6.28 -4.50
N PHE A 20 4.97 -7.01 -5.58
CA PHE A 20 6.27 -6.92 -6.21
C PHE A 20 6.62 -5.48 -6.71
N PRO A 21 5.76 -4.78 -7.47
CA PRO A 21 6.00 -3.39 -7.86
C PRO A 21 6.15 -2.44 -6.67
N MET A 22 5.33 -2.62 -5.64
CA MET A 22 5.37 -1.81 -4.43
C MET A 22 6.69 -2.02 -3.67
N PHE A 23 7.16 -3.26 -3.54
CA PHE A 23 8.48 -3.58 -3.00
C PHE A 23 9.62 -2.91 -3.80
N VAL A 24 9.59 -2.98 -5.12
CA VAL A 24 10.61 -2.36 -5.97
C VAL A 24 10.63 -0.83 -5.78
N MET A 25 9.47 -0.17 -5.72
CA MET A 25 9.43 1.28 -5.47
C MET A 25 9.92 1.66 -4.07
N LEU A 26 9.48 0.94 -3.03
CA LEU A 26 9.77 1.31 -1.65
C LEU A 26 11.15 0.91 -1.15
N TYR A 27 11.74 -0.17 -1.68
CA TYR A 27 13.02 -0.67 -1.22
C TYR A 27 14.12 -0.42 -2.24
N VAL A 28 13.90 -0.71 -3.51
CA VAL A 28 14.95 -0.56 -4.53
C VAL A 28 15.12 0.91 -4.91
N MET A 29 14.05 1.56 -5.38
CA MET A 29 14.11 2.97 -5.79
C MET A 29 14.44 3.89 -4.61
N HIS A 30 13.81 3.66 -3.46
CA HIS A 30 14.07 4.45 -2.25
C HIS A 30 15.52 4.32 -1.77
N TYR A 31 16.15 3.15 -1.90
CA TYR A 31 17.56 2.97 -1.60
C TYR A 31 18.45 3.77 -2.56
N PHE A 32 18.18 3.73 -3.87
CA PHE A 32 18.93 4.52 -4.85
C PHE A 32 18.77 6.03 -4.64
N LEU A 33 17.59 6.48 -4.25
CA LEU A 33 17.31 7.89 -3.98
C LEU A 33 17.70 8.31 -2.55
N SER A 34 18.08 7.38 -1.67
CA SER A 34 18.53 7.67 -0.30
C SER A 34 19.51 8.85 -0.16
N PRO A 35 20.59 8.98 -0.96
CA PRO A 35 21.49 10.13 -0.85
C PRO A 35 20.80 11.47 -1.20
N LEU A 36 19.80 11.44 -2.07
CA LEU A 36 18.98 12.60 -2.40
C LEU A 36 17.92 12.88 -1.32
N LEU A 37 17.40 11.83 -0.68
CA LEU A 37 16.40 11.91 0.38
C LEU A 37 16.97 12.43 1.72
N VAL A 38 18.27 12.27 1.94
CA VAL A 38 18.99 12.78 3.13
C VAL A 38 19.37 14.26 3.00
N ALA A 39 19.26 14.84 1.79
CA ALA A 39 19.58 16.26 1.61
C ALA A 39 18.68 17.16 2.47
N HIS A 40 19.23 18.30 2.91
CA HIS A 40 18.44 19.32 3.59
C HIS A 40 17.51 20.04 2.60
N GLY A 41 16.24 20.15 2.98
CA GLY A 41 15.25 20.93 2.24
C GLY A 41 13.85 20.30 2.24
N PHE A 42 12.94 20.97 1.54
CA PHE A 42 11.55 20.53 1.39
C PHE A 42 11.38 19.47 0.27
N ILE A 43 12.21 19.54 -0.77
CA ILE A 43 12.14 18.64 -1.94
C ILE A 43 12.33 17.15 -1.57
N PRO A 44 13.30 16.76 -0.73
CA PRO A 44 13.52 15.36 -0.34
C PRO A 44 12.34 14.76 0.42
N VAL A 45 11.67 15.58 1.23
CA VAL A 45 10.47 15.23 2.02
C VAL A 45 9.30 14.93 1.11
N LEU A 46 9.05 15.86 0.19
CA LEU A 46 7.97 15.75 -0.77
C LEU A 46 8.19 14.54 -1.67
N LEU A 47 9.41 14.35 -2.15
CA LEU A 47 9.78 13.21 -2.99
C LEU A 47 9.58 11.87 -2.29
N SER A 48 10.02 11.75 -1.02
CA SER A 48 9.81 10.54 -0.22
C SER A 48 8.31 10.23 -0.03
N ASN A 49 7.51 11.24 0.31
CA ASN A 49 6.06 11.07 0.51
C ASN A 49 5.32 10.74 -0.80
N LEU A 50 5.74 11.34 -1.92
CA LEU A 50 5.21 11.02 -3.24
C LEU A 50 5.54 9.59 -3.65
N LEU A 51 6.77 9.13 -3.42
CA LEU A 51 7.17 7.75 -3.67
C LEU A 51 6.32 6.77 -2.87
N PHE A 52 6.06 7.07 -1.60
CA PHE A 52 5.18 6.26 -0.76
C PHE A 52 3.75 6.22 -1.28
N MET A 53 3.18 7.39 -1.61
CA MET A 53 1.84 7.52 -2.15
C MET A 53 1.68 6.71 -3.44
N VAL A 54 2.62 6.84 -4.38
CA VAL A 54 2.60 6.10 -5.66
C VAL A 54 2.72 4.60 -5.42
N ALA A 55 3.61 4.16 -4.53
CA ALA A 55 3.80 2.75 -4.25
C ALA A 55 2.55 2.10 -3.64
N VAL A 56 1.94 2.72 -2.63
CA VAL A 56 0.69 2.23 -2.02
C VAL A 56 -0.47 2.26 -3.01
N SER A 57 -0.56 3.31 -3.82
CA SER A 57 -1.59 3.42 -4.86
C SER A 57 -1.44 2.32 -5.92
N SER A 58 -0.20 2.03 -6.34
CA SER A 58 0.09 0.97 -7.31
C SER A 58 -0.31 -0.41 -6.80
N TYR A 59 -0.11 -0.69 -5.52
CA TYR A 59 -0.55 -1.93 -4.88
C TYR A 59 -2.08 -2.10 -4.94
N HIS A 60 -2.84 -1.09 -4.51
CA HIS A 60 -4.31 -1.18 -4.52
C HIS A 60 -4.89 -1.20 -5.94
N TYR A 61 -4.27 -0.49 -6.88
CA TYR A 61 -4.69 -0.49 -8.28
C TYR A 61 -4.50 -1.86 -8.94
N LEU A 62 -3.36 -2.50 -8.72
CA LEU A 62 -3.09 -3.85 -9.26
C LEU A 62 -3.97 -4.92 -8.61
N ASN A 63 -4.28 -4.79 -7.32
CA ASN A 63 -5.25 -5.66 -6.66
C ASN A 63 -6.65 -5.51 -7.29
N PHE A 64 -7.10 -4.28 -7.50
CA PHE A 64 -8.37 -4.03 -8.20
C PHE A 64 -8.41 -4.70 -9.57
N LEU A 65 -7.36 -4.49 -10.39
CA LEU A 65 -7.29 -5.08 -11.73
C LEU A 65 -7.28 -6.62 -11.68
N GLY A 66 -6.61 -7.21 -10.68
CA GLY A 66 -6.58 -8.66 -10.47
C GLY A 66 -7.93 -9.25 -10.02
N TYR A 67 -8.77 -8.49 -9.33
CA TYR A 67 -10.12 -8.94 -8.95
C TYR A 67 -11.20 -8.58 -9.97
N ASP A 68 -10.98 -7.60 -10.84
CA ASP A 68 -11.91 -7.16 -11.88
C ASP A 68 -12.22 -8.26 -12.92
N VAL A 69 -11.28 -9.20 -13.12
CA VAL A 69 -11.46 -10.34 -14.03
C VAL A 69 -12.39 -11.43 -13.48
N LEU A 70 -12.84 -11.33 -12.22
CA LEU A 70 -13.77 -12.28 -11.60
C LEU A 70 -15.23 -11.78 -11.78
N PRO A 71 -16.01 -12.35 -12.71
CA PRO A 71 -17.35 -11.85 -13.03
C PRO A 71 -18.39 -12.02 -11.91
N PHE A 72 -18.08 -12.78 -10.86
CA PHE A 72 -18.96 -12.98 -9.70
C PHE A 72 -18.74 -11.94 -8.59
N LEU A 73 -17.73 -11.07 -8.73
CA LEU A 73 -17.42 -10.02 -7.76
C LEU A 73 -18.06 -8.70 -8.21
N GLU A 74 -19.37 -8.52 -7.97
CA GLU A 74 -20.14 -7.36 -8.47
C GLU A 74 -19.70 -5.99 -7.89
N ARG A 75 -18.77 -5.96 -6.91
CA ARG A 75 -18.36 -4.73 -6.20
C ARG A 75 -16.85 -4.64 -5.93
N THR A 76 -16.02 -4.84 -6.96
CA THR A 76 -14.56 -4.69 -6.90
C THR A 76 -14.10 -3.25 -6.59
N THR A 77 -14.95 -2.24 -6.81
CA THR A 77 -14.67 -0.82 -6.50
C THR A 77 -14.34 -0.55 -5.04
N PHE A 78 -14.71 -1.45 -4.12
CA PHE A 78 -14.32 -1.34 -2.71
C PHE A 78 -12.78 -1.40 -2.52
N PHE A 79 -12.07 -2.13 -3.38
CA PHE A 79 -10.61 -2.22 -3.35
C PHE A 79 -9.90 -0.91 -3.75
N LEU A 80 -10.61 0.02 -4.41
CA LEU A 80 -10.07 1.35 -4.77
C LEU A 80 -10.17 2.37 -3.63
N TYR A 81 -11.07 2.18 -2.66
CA TYR A 81 -11.31 3.14 -1.58
C TYR A 81 -10.06 3.52 -0.76
N PRO A 82 -9.13 2.57 -0.46
CA PRO A 82 -7.87 2.87 0.21
C PRO A 82 -7.01 3.89 -0.54
N ILE A 83 -7.08 3.93 -1.87
CA ILE A 83 -6.32 4.90 -2.68
C ILE A 83 -6.79 6.33 -2.37
N GLY A 84 -8.10 6.54 -2.30
CA GLY A 84 -8.67 7.85 -1.96
C GLY A 84 -8.26 8.32 -0.56
N ILE A 85 -8.25 7.40 0.41
CA ILE A 85 -7.80 7.67 1.78
C ILE A 85 -6.32 8.07 1.80
N VAL A 86 -5.47 7.32 1.10
CA VAL A 86 -4.03 7.60 1.00
C VAL A 86 -3.78 8.96 0.36
N ILE A 87 -4.51 9.31 -0.71
CA ILE A 87 -4.39 10.62 -1.37
C ILE A 87 -4.76 11.75 -0.41
N ILE A 88 -5.85 11.62 0.35
CA ILE A 88 -6.31 12.67 1.28
C ILE A 88 -5.41 12.80 2.51
N LEU A 89 -4.91 11.69 3.05
CA LEU A 89 -4.06 11.70 4.24
C LEU A 89 -2.61 12.08 3.94
N SER A 90 -2.12 11.80 2.73
CA SER A 90 -0.74 12.09 2.33
C SER A 90 -0.31 13.57 2.47
N PRO A 91 -1.10 14.60 2.10
CA PRO A 91 -0.71 15.99 2.30
C PRO A 91 -0.67 16.38 3.78
N ILE A 92 -1.59 15.85 4.59
CA ILE A 92 -1.63 16.08 6.04
C ILE A 92 -0.35 15.55 6.68
N TRP A 93 0.01 14.30 6.36
CA TRP A 93 1.23 13.67 6.83
C TRP A 93 2.49 14.39 6.33
N SER A 94 2.46 14.92 5.10
CA SER A 94 3.60 15.65 4.53
C SER A 94 3.88 16.98 5.25
N ILE A 95 2.84 17.67 5.73
CA ILE A 95 2.98 18.91 6.49
C ILE A 95 3.57 18.61 7.87
N GLU A 96 3.10 17.57 8.54
CA GLU A 96 3.61 17.15 9.85
C GLU A 96 5.09 16.72 9.78
N ASN A 97 5.46 15.94 8.76
CA ASN A 97 6.86 15.57 8.53
C ASN A 97 7.76 16.76 8.20
N HIS A 98 7.23 17.79 7.55
CA HIS A 98 7.99 19.02 7.31
C HIS A 98 8.23 19.79 8.62
N LEU A 99 7.24 19.83 9.52
CA LEU A 99 7.41 20.44 10.84
C LEU A 99 8.46 19.69 11.68
N ILE A 100 8.42 18.36 11.69
CA ILE A 100 9.41 17.51 12.39
C ILE A 100 10.81 17.71 11.79
N ALA A 101 10.92 17.86 10.47
CA ALA A 101 12.18 18.14 9.78
C ALA A 101 12.88 19.43 10.24
N LEU A 102 12.10 20.42 10.68
CA LEU A 102 12.63 21.68 11.19
C LEU A 102 13.10 21.57 12.65
N LEU A 103 12.67 20.53 13.36
CA LEU A 103 12.94 20.32 14.79
C LEU A 103 13.96 19.20 15.06
N CYS A 104 14.18 18.28 14.12
CA CYS A 104 14.88 17.01 14.33
C CYS A 104 16.19 16.91 13.50
N SER A 105 17.22 16.26 14.07
CA SER A 105 18.51 16.01 13.41
C SER A 105 18.37 14.96 12.29
N ASP A 106 19.09 15.11 11.18
CA ASP A 106 18.94 14.31 9.94
C ASP A 106 18.96 12.78 10.14
N SER A 107 19.67 12.29 11.17
CA SER A 107 19.80 10.86 11.47
C SER A 107 18.50 10.21 11.95
N GLU A 108 17.71 10.89 12.78
CA GLU A 108 16.45 10.35 13.32
C GLU A 108 15.32 10.39 12.29
N ARG A 109 15.45 11.29 11.32
CA ARG A 109 14.50 11.50 10.24
C ARG A 109 14.48 10.36 9.22
N LEU A 110 15.64 9.80 8.90
CA LEU A 110 15.73 8.64 8.01
C LEU A 110 15.24 7.35 8.70
N GLN A 111 15.41 7.24 10.03
CA GLN A 111 14.89 6.11 10.81
C GLN A 111 13.37 6.14 10.93
N SER A 112 12.77 7.31 11.20
CA SER A 112 11.31 7.45 11.30
C SER A 112 10.60 7.13 9.97
N VAL A 113 11.13 7.56 8.83
CA VAL A 113 10.58 7.22 7.50
C VAL A 113 10.68 5.72 7.21
N LYS A 114 11.82 5.08 7.54
CA LYS A 114 12.01 3.64 7.36
C LYS A 114 11.06 2.81 8.23
N ILE A 115 10.93 3.16 9.51
CA ILE A 115 10.06 2.47 10.47
C ILE A 115 8.59 2.60 10.07
N LEU A 116 8.17 3.79 9.63
CA LEU A 116 6.80 4.01 9.17
C LEU A 116 6.50 3.24 7.89
N HIS A 117 7.43 3.21 6.93
CA HIS A 117 7.30 2.37 5.74
C HIS A 117 7.18 0.90 6.08
N GLU A 118 8.03 0.39 6.97
CA GLU A 118 8.08 -1.03 7.32
C GLU A 118 6.82 -1.46 8.08
N HIS A 119 6.32 -0.62 8.99
CA HIS A 119 5.04 -0.83 9.65
C HIS A 119 3.85 -0.77 8.68
N VAL A 120 3.78 0.23 7.80
CA VAL A 120 2.68 0.31 6.82
C VAL A 120 2.77 -0.84 5.81
N PHE A 121 3.96 -1.30 5.45
CA PHE A 121 4.18 -2.43 4.56
C PHE A 121 3.65 -3.75 5.13
N GLN A 122 4.06 -4.10 6.35
CA GLN A 122 3.58 -5.29 7.06
C GLN A 122 2.07 -5.23 7.30
N SER A 123 1.57 -4.05 7.70
CA SER A 123 0.16 -3.85 8.00
C SER A 123 -0.71 -3.91 6.75
N THR A 124 -0.34 -3.23 5.65
CA THR A 124 -1.17 -3.16 4.43
C THR A 124 -1.29 -4.51 3.74
N LEU A 125 -0.24 -5.32 3.73
CA LEU A 125 -0.30 -6.68 3.16
C LEU A 125 -1.16 -7.61 4.02
N MET A 126 -0.91 -7.67 5.33
CA MET A 126 -1.66 -8.53 6.26
C MET A 126 -3.15 -8.14 6.34
N ILE A 127 -3.43 -6.84 6.42
CA ILE A 127 -4.80 -6.31 6.53
C ILE A 127 -5.55 -6.46 5.21
N SER A 128 -4.92 -6.15 4.05
CA SER A 128 -5.59 -6.34 2.75
C SER A 128 -5.88 -7.80 2.46
N LEU A 129 -4.94 -8.70 2.73
CA LEU A 129 -5.15 -10.13 2.53
C LEU A 129 -6.29 -10.64 3.44
N SER A 130 -6.28 -10.25 4.72
CA SER A 130 -7.31 -10.65 5.69
C SER A 130 -8.70 -10.10 5.33
N LEU A 131 -8.79 -8.82 4.92
CA LEU A 131 -10.05 -8.21 4.48
C LEU A 131 -10.56 -8.85 3.18
N THR A 132 -9.70 -9.12 2.22
CA THR A 132 -10.10 -9.73 0.93
C THR A 132 -10.62 -11.15 1.13
N LEU A 133 -9.96 -11.91 2.01
CA LEU A 133 -10.41 -13.24 2.41
C LEU A 133 -11.72 -13.21 3.19
N HIS A 134 -11.91 -12.22 4.08
CA HIS A 134 -13.14 -12.07 4.84
C HIS A 134 -14.33 -11.66 3.96
N MET A 135 -14.13 -10.69 3.07
CA MET A 135 -15.16 -10.24 2.12
C MET A 135 -15.54 -11.36 1.15
N ALA A 136 -14.56 -12.13 0.67
CA ALA A 136 -14.84 -13.26 -0.19
C ALA A 136 -15.51 -14.43 0.52
N TYR A 137 -15.17 -14.69 1.78
CA TYR A 137 -15.89 -15.65 2.60
C TYR A 137 -17.37 -15.27 2.70
N ILE A 138 -17.69 -14.01 3.03
CA ILE A 138 -19.07 -13.51 3.12
C ILE A 138 -19.80 -13.64 1.76
N ILE A 139 -19.19 -13.19 0.67
CA ILE A 139 -19.79 -13.26 -0.67
C ILE A 139 -20.03 -14.72 -1.10
N MET A 140 -19.11 -15.63 -0.78
CA MET A 140 -19.26 -17.06 -1.10
C MET A 140 -20.23 -17.80 -0.18
N THR A 141 -20.42 -17.37 1.07
CA THR A 141 -21.45 -17.96 1.95
C THR A 141 -22.85 -17.46 1.61
N ASP A 142 -22.98 -16.19 1.23
CA ASP A 142 -24.27 -15.56 0.93
C ASP A 142 -24.75 -15.87 -0.51
N GLY A 143 -23.82 -16.16 -1.45
CA GLY A 143 -24.14 -16.60 -2.81
C GLY A 143 -24.48 -18.09 -2.96
N ILE A 144 -24.49 -18.87 -1.87
CA ILE A 144 -24.84 -20.29 -1.83
C ILE A 144 -26.24 -20.53 -1.20
N SER A 145 -26.98 -19.47 -0.82
CA SER A 145 -28.39 -19.57 -0.43
C SER A 145 -29.36 -19.43 -1.59
#